data_AF-A0A3S3KUU3-F1
#
_entry.id   AF-A0A3S3KUU3-F1
#
_cell.length_a   1.000
_cell.length_b   1.000
_cell.length_c   1.000
_cell.angle_alpha   90.00
_cell.angle_beta   90.00
_cell.angle_gamma   90.00
#
_symmetry.space_group_name_H-M   'P 1'
#
loop_
_entity.id
_entity.type
_entity.pdbx_description
1 polymer ?
#
loop_
_entity_poly.entity_id
_entity_poly.type
_entity_poly.pdbx_seq_one_letter_code
_entity_poly.pdbx_strand_id
1 'polypeptide(L)'
;MLSLPSVPTRRFWRLSEHQEVKPKPAMPAKPCRWRALHLALPLMVFLCGASPVGNAVVPGTDANVVTAIDVSDSIGRYEEWLQQTGLVRALVHPDFLRAATAGPRRRIGFAVFTWSSDGKFDLLVPWTVIGSAEDAARVSQALASVTLIDRTHYGGGDMEQDRDADPAAWHDRLTDMSEAIAFASLLLASSPHATERAVMNICANGTDNFEGRTESSRDAALAQGFTINGLVLGQDAELAQYFRSSVIGGPGAFAMDISDAKDAGEFMTRKLVRDLLASAPADAPRFRIE
;
A
#
# COMPACT_ATOMS: atom_id res chain seq x y z
N MET A 1 -39.69 -31.38 53.20
CA MET A 1 -39.87 -32.39 52.15
C MET A 1 -39.54 -31.74 50.82
N LEU A 2 -38.33 -31.99 50.33
CA LEU A 2 -37.79 -31.54 49.03
C LEU A 2 -38.11 -32.60 47.97
N SER A 3 -38.48 -32.19 46.76
CA SER A 3 -38.40 -33.05 45.58
C SER A 3 -38.11 -32.20 44.34
N LEU A 4 -36.89 -32.37 43.82
CA LEU A 4 -36.42 -31.87 42.52
C LEU A 4 -36.58 -32.98 41.48
N PRO A 5 -37.00 -32.71 40.24
CA PRO A 5 -36.87 -33.68 39.16
C PRO A 5 -35.68 -33.38 38.23
N SER A 6 -34.74 -34.32 38.27
CA SER A 6 -33.95 -34.93 37.18
C SER A 6 -33.28 -34.06 36.10
N VAL A 7 -31.94 -34.04 36.18
CA VAL A 7 -30.95 -33.70 35.14
C VAL A 7 -30.95 -34.76 34.02
N PRO A 8 -30.91 -34.39 32.73
CA PRO A 8 -30.71 -35.36 31.65
C PRO A 8 -29.23 -35.77 31.52
N THR A 9 -29.02 -37.07 31.50
CA THR A 9 -27.74 -37.77 31.39
C THR A 9 -27.11 -37.59 30.01
N ARG A 10 -25.82 -37.24 30.00
CA ARG A 10 -24.95 -37.16 28.83
C ARG A 10 -24.90 -38.51 28.11
N ARG A 11 -25.29 -38.54 26.83
CA ARG A 11 -25.03 -39.69 25.95
C ARG A 11 -23.54 -39.78 25.66
N PHE A 12 -22.93 -40.87 26.12
CA PHE A 12 -21.62 -41.32 25.71
C PHE A 12 -21.60 -41.59 24.21
N TRP A 13 -20.79 -40.85 23.46
CA TRP A 13 -20.40 -41.24 22.12
C TRP A 13 -19.43 -42.43 22.22
N ARG A 14 -19.83 -43.53 21.60
CA ARG A 14 -19.04 -44.74 21.42
C ARG A 14 -17.91 -44.41 20.44
N LEU A 15 -16.66 -44.51 20.88
CA LEU A 15 -15.48 -44.43 20.01
C LEU A 15 -15.63 -45.47 18.89
N SER A 16 -15.70 -44.98 17.65
CA SER A 16 -15.56 -45.80 16.45
C SER A 16 -14.12 -46.25 16.31
N GLU A 17 -13.99 -47.49 15.83
CA GLU A 17 -12.78 -48.30 15.79
C GLU A 17 -11.60 -47.61 15.08
N HIS A 18 -10.43 -47.76 15.68
CA HIS A 18 -9.14 -47.49 15.06
C HIS A 18 -8.96 -48.42 13.85
N GLN A 19 -9.01 -47.86 12.64
CA GLN A 19 -8.47 -48.53 11.46
C GLN A 19 -6.94 -48.48 11.56
N GLU A 20 -6.34 -49.61 11.92
CA GLU A 20 -4.91 -49.85 11.81
C GLU A 20 -4.46 -49.68 10.36
N VAL A 21 -3.65 -48.66 10.11
CA VAL A 21 -2.92 -48.50 8.84
C VAL A 21 -1.78 -49.53 8.85
N LYS A 22 -1.96 -50.63 8.12
CA LYS A 22 -0.92 -51.64 7.92
C LYS A 22 0.33 -51.02 7.26
N PRO A 23 1.54 -51.19 7.83
CA PRO A 23 2.76 -50.72 7.18
C PRO A 23 3.03 -51.50 5.89
N LYS A 24 3.38 -50.74 4.84
CA LYS A 24 3.74 -51.25 3.51
C LYS A 24 5.01 -52.13 3.62
N PRO A 25 5.05 -53.33 3.01
CA PRO A 25 6.21 -54.22 3.12
C PRO A 25 7.44 -53.61 2.45
N ALA A 26 8.56 -53.61 3.18
CA ALA A 26 9.87 -53.21 2.68
C ALA A 26 10.37 -54.20 1.61
N MET A 27 10.77 -53.69 0.45
CA MET A 27 11.37 -54.52 -0.60
C MET A 27 12.81 -54.94 -0.24
N PRO A 28 13.22 -56.18 -0.56
CA PRO A 28 14.57 -56.65 -0.29
C PRO A 28 15.59 -56.00 -1.23
N ALA A 29 16.65 -55.44 -0.64
CA ALA A 29 17.81 -54.91 -1.36
C ALA A 29 18.54 -56.04 -2.10
N LYS A 30 18.71 -55.89 -3.42
CA LYS A 30 19.51 -56.80 -4.25
C LYS A 30 20.95 -56.25 -4.40
N PRO A 31 21.98 -57.10 -4.31
CA PRO A 31 23.36 -56.67 -4.50
C PRO A 31 23.62 -56.45 -6.01
N CYS A 32 23.84 -55.21 -6.42
CA CYS A 32 24.22 -54.89 -7.79
C CYS A 32 25.74 -54.94 -7.94
N ARG A 33 26.20 -55.94 -8.68
CA ARG A 33 27.60 -56.17 -9.04
C ARG A 33 28.03 -55.11 -10.07
N TRP A 34 29.20 -54.53 -9.84
CA TRP A 34 29.85 -53.57 -10.70
C TRP A 34 30.10 -54.14 -12.10
N ARG A 35 29.64 -53.44 -13.13
CA ARG A 35 30.20 -53.52 -14.49
C ARG A 35 30.35 -52.10 -15.02
N ALA A 36 31.60 -51.68 -15.19
CA ALA A 36 31.99 -50.44 -15.81
C ALA A 36 31.44 -50.37 -17.24
N LEU A 37 30.74 -49.29 -17.56
CA LEU A 37 30.43 -48.90 -18.92
C LEU A 37 30.88 -47.44 -19.08
N HIS A 38 32.04 -47.25 -19.71
CA HIS A 38 32.58 -45.94 -20.01
C HIS A 38 31.76 -45.31 -21.14
N LEU A 39 30.76 -44.48 -20.81
CA LEU A 39 30.22 -43.50 -21.75
C LEU A 39 31.04 -42.21 -21.61
N ALA A 40 31.93 -41.98 -22.57
CA ALA A 40 32.57 -40.68 -22.76
C ALA A 40 31.50 -39.69 -23.28
N LEU A 41 31.05 -38.77 -22.42
CA LEU A 41 30.19 -37.65 -22.81
C LEU A 41 31.10 -36.46 -23.14
N PRO A 42 31.01 -35.85 -24.34
CA PRO A 42 31.82 -34.69 -24.66
C PRO A 42 31.36 -33.50 -23.81
N LEU A 43 32.30 -32.91 -23.08
CA LEU A 43 32.14 -31.70 -22.29
C LEU A 43 31.87 -30.53 -23.24
N MET A 44 30.60 -30.28 -23.54
CA MET A 44 30.18 -29.10 -24.28
C MET A 44 30.25 -27.89 -23.34
N VAL A 45 31.39 -27.20 -23.38
CA VAL A 45 31.60 -25.94 -22.66
C VAL A 45 30.64 -24.92 -23.28
N PHE A 46 29.47 -24.74 -22.67
CA PHE A 46 28.64 -23.57 -22.88
C PHE A 46 29.42 -22.37 -22.34
N LEU A 47 30.10 -21.64 -23.23
CA LEU A 47 30.48 -20.26 -22.95
C LEU A 47 29.17 -19.45 -22.84
N CYS A 48 28.54 -19.50 -21.67
CA CYS A 48 27.67 -18.42 -21.23
C CYS A 48 28.56 -17.19 -21.10
N GLY A 49 28.61 -16.38 -22.16
CA GLY A 49 29.03 -15.00 -22.05
C GLY A 49 28.08 -14.32 -21.08
N ALA A 50 28.45 -14.29 -19.79
CA ALA A 50 27.86 -13.38 -18.83
C ALA A 50 28.20 -11.97 -19.34
N SER A 51 27.31 -11.42 -20.17
CA SER A 51 27.30 -9.98 -20.37
C SER A 51 27.16 -9.39 -18.97
N PRO A 52 28.03 -8.47 -18.53
CA PRO A 52 27.77 -7.77 -17.29
C PRO A 52 26.37 -7.19 -17.44
N VAL A 53 25.48 -7.58 -16.54
CA VAL A 53 24.25 -6.80 -16.30
C VAL A 53 24.80 -5.45 -15.85
N GLY A 54 25.00 -4.55 -16.81
CA GLY A 54 25.27 -3.16 -16.48
C GLY A 54 24.08 -2.74 -15.65
N ASN A 55 24.32 -2.33 -14.39
CA ASN A 55 23.30 -1.65 -13.60
C ASN A 55 22.80 -0.51 -14.47
N ALA A 56 21.64 -0.69 -15.11
CA ALA A 56 21.00 0.36 -15.85
C ALA A 56 20.75 1.45 -14.81
N VAL A 57 21.47 2.56 -14.94
CA VAL A 57 21.28 3.70 -14.04
C VAL A 57 19.83 4.12 -14.21
N VAL A 58 19.01 3.83 -13.19
CA VAL A 58 17.61 4.21 -13.21
C VAL A 58 17.57 5.73 -13.31
N PRO A 59 16.94 6.30 -14.35
CA PRO A 59 16.95 7.74 -14.54
C PRO A 59 16.36 8.44 -13.31
N GLY A 60 17.06 9.44 -12.79
CA GLY A 60 16.54 10.29 -11.73
C GLY A 60 15.26 11.01 -12.16
N THR A 61 14.53 11.50 -11.16
CA THR A 61 13.23 12.16 -11.30
C THR A 61 13.27 13.55 -10.65
N ASP A 62 12.43 14.47 -11.10
CA ASP A 62 12.35 15.81 -10.51
C ASP A 62 11.66 15.78 -9.14
N ALA A 63 10.78 14.81 -8.94
CA ALA A 63 10.13 14.49 -7.67
C ALA A 63 9.81 12.99 -7.61
N ASN A 64 9.77 12.43 -6.41
CA ASN A 64 9.13 11.15 -6.12
C ASN A 64 7.90 11.41 -5.26
N VAL A 65 6.76 10.88 -5.69
CA VAL A 65 5.46 11.08 -5.03
C VAL A 65 4.86 9.71 -4.69
N VAL A 66 4.52 9.52 -3.42
CA VAL A 66 3.74 8.36 -2.95
C VAL A 66 2.35 8.85 -2.55
N THR A 67 1.30 8.14 -2.95
CA THR A 67 -0.07 8.43 -2.49
C THR A 67 -0.65 7.26 -1.72
N ALA A 68 -1.00 7.50 -0.46
CA ALA A 68 -1.61 6.55 0.46
C ALA A 68 -3.13 6.76 0.48
N ILE A 69 -3.90 5.74 0.09
CA ILE A 69 -5.37 5.76 0.00
C ILE A 69 -5.94 4.99 1.19
N ASP A 70 -6.70 5.66 2.05
CA ASP A 70 -7.40 5.03 3.17
C ASP A 70 -8.54 4.14 2.66
N VAL A 71 -8.58 2.91 3.16
CA VAL A 71 -9.60 1.88 2.91
C VAL A 71 -10.19 1.32 4.21
N SER A 72 -10.02 2.02 5.34
CA SER A 72 -10.60 1.67 6.64
C SER A 72 -12.13 1.62 6.58
N ASP A 73 -12.76 1.01 7.59
CA ASP A 73 -14.21 0.80 7.60
C ASP A 73 -15.01 2.10 7.58
N SER A 74 -14.42 3.21 8.03
CA SER A 74 -15.06 4.51 7.97
C SER A 74 -15.22 5.04 6.53
N ILE A 75 -14.48 4.49 5.56
CA ILE A 75 -14.52 4.91 4.15
C ILE A 75 -15.78 4.38 3.47
N GLY A 76 -16.70 5.29 3.17
CA GLY A 76 -17.90 5.02 2.39
C GLY A 76 -17.63 4.89 0.89
N ARG A 77 -18.64 4.42 0.15
CA ARG A 77 -18.58 4.31 -1.32
C ARG A 77 -18.33 5.66 -2.00
N TYR A 78 -18.77 6.74 -1.36
CA TYR A 78 -18.64 8.08 -1.89
C TYR A 78 -17.19 8.58 -1.76
N GLU A 79 -16.59 8.43 -0.59
CA GLU A 79 -15.19 8.77 -0.31
C GLU A 79 -14.24 7.92 -1.16
N GLU A 80 -14.50 6.62 -1.25
CA GLU A 80 -13.80 5.69 -2.15
C GLU A 80 -13.83 6.19 -3.60
N TRP A 81 -15.01 6.59 -4.09
CA TRP A 81 -15.18 7.11 -5.44
C TRP A 81 -14.42 8.42 -5.65
N LEU A 82 -14.45 9.35 -4.68
CA LEU A 82 -13.74 10.63 -4.75
C LEU A 82 -12.23 10.42 -4.89
N GLN A 83 -11.66 9.53 -4.08
CA GLN A 83 -10.24 9.19 -4.10
C GLN A 83 -9.84 8.57 -5.46
N GLN A 84 -10.51 7.47 -5.83
CA GLN A 84 -10.11 6.70 -7.00
C GLN A 84 -10.39 7.44 -8.31
N THR A 85 -11.63 7.92 -8.49
CA THR A 85 -12.04 8.60 -9.74
C THR A 85 -11.32 9.94 -9.86
N GLY A 86 -11.10 10.65 -8.75
CA GLY A 86 -10.31 11.86 -8.72
C GLY A 86 -8.89 11.61 -9.23
N LEU A 87 -8.19 10.62 -8.67
CA LEU A 87 -6.81 10.29 -9.09
C LEU A 87 -6.75 9.84 -10.56
N VAL A 88 -7.62 8.92 -10.98
CA VAL A 88 -7.69 8.43 -12.36
C VAL A 88 -7.84 9.59 -13.34
N ARG A 89 -8.76 10.52 -13.09
CA ARG A 89 -8.98 11.68 -13.96
C ARG A 89 -7.82 12.67 -13.91
N ALA A 90 -7.25 12.89 -12.73
CA ALA A 90 -6.19 13.87 -12.54
C ALA A 90 -4.88 13.47 -13.24
N LEU A 91 -4.54 12.18 -13.22
CA LEU A 91 -3.29 11.67 -13.81
C LEU A 91 -3.21 11.90 -15.33
N VAL A 92 -4.33 11.84 -16.04
CA VAL A 92 -4.37 12.11 -17.49
C VAL A 92 -4.71 13.56 -17.82
N HIS A 93 -4.87 14.42 -16.82
CA HIS A 93 -5.19 15.82 -17.03
C HIS A 93 -3.98 16.58 -17.60
N PRO A 94 -4.15 17.44 -18.63
CA PRO A 94 -3.05 18.19 -19.23
C PRO A 94 -2.22 19.01 -18.23
N ASP A 95 -2.86 19.58 -17.21
CA ASP A 95 -2.20 20.43 -16.21
C ASP A 95 -1.26 19.64 -15.31
N PHE A 96 -1.67 18.42 -14.92
CA PHE A 96 -0.81 17.51 -14.18
C PHE A 96 0.40 17.11 -15.03
N LEU A 97 0.19 16.75 -16.30
CA LEU A 97 1.29 16.40 -17.21
C LEU A 97 2.27 17.56 -17.42
N ARG A 98 1.76 18.79 -17.55
CA ARG A 98 2.61 19.99 -17.61
C ARG A 98 3.44 20.15 -16.34
N ALA A 99 2.85 19.97 -15.16
CA ALA A 99 3.56 20.05 -13.89
C ALA A 99 4.60 18.92 -13.72
N ALA A 100 4.24 17.67 -14.00
CA ALA A 100 5.11 16.50 -13.90
C ALA A 100 6.32 16.54 -14.84
N THR A 101 6.25 17.34 -15.90
CA THR A 101 7.32 17.49 -16.91
C THR A 101 7.96 18.88 -16.92
N ALA A 102 7.63 19.75 -15.95
CA ALA A 102 8.14 21.12 -15.87
C ALA A 102 9.60 21.20 -15.40
N GLY A 103 10.06 20.20 -14.63
CA GLY A 103 11.42 20.14 -14.10
C GLY A 103 12.47 19.76 -15.16
N PRO A 104 13.77 19.87 -14.79
CA PRO A 104 14.88 19.60 -15.71
C PRO A 104 14.94 18.15 -16.20
N ARG A 105 14.51 17.17 -15.39
CA ARG A 105 14.46 15.76 -15.79
C ARG A 105 13.20 15.44 -16.59
N ARG A 106 12.19 16.32 -16.56
CA ARG A 106 10.91 16.21 -17.27
C ARG A 106 10.15 14.94 -16.92
N ARG A 107 10.29 14.46 -15.68
CA ARG A 107 9.63 13.24 -15.20
C ARG A 107 9.59 13.17 -13.68
N ILE A 108 8.60 12.46 -13.16
CA ILE A 108 8.47 12.13 -11.73
C ILE A 108 8.45 10.63 -11.52
N GLY A 109 8.82 10.17 -10.32
CA GLY A 109 8.50 8.84 -9.84
C GLY A 109 7.17 8.88 -9.10
N PHE A 110 6.30 7.90 -9.33
CA PHE A 110 4.98 7.84 -8.74
C PHE A 110 4.67 6.43 -8.21
N ALA A 111 4.08 6.34 -7.02
CA ALA A 111 3.57 5.10 -6.45
C ALA A 111 2.27 5.35 -5.68
N VAL A 112 1.42 4.32 -5.60
CA VAL A 112 0.14 4.39 -4.88
C VAL A 112 -0.07 3.09 -4.11
N PHE A 113 -0.49 3.20 -2.86
CA PHE A 113 -0.85 2.05 -2.03
C PHE A 113 -2.10 2.33 -1.20
N THR A 114 -2.79 1.28 -0.77
CA THR A 114 -3.88 1.36 0.21
C THR A 114 -3.41 1.05 1.61
N TRP A 115 -4.11 1.59 2.60
CA TRP A 115 -3.83 1.35 4.02
C TRP A 115 -5.11 1.43 4.86
N SER A 116 -5.09 0.74 6.00
CA SER A 116 -6.04 0.91 7.10
C SER A 116 -5.30 0.79 8.44
N SER A 117 -5.21 -0.42 8.97
CA SER A 117 -4.50 -0.79 10.20
C SER A 117 -4.10 -2.27 10.13
N ASP A 118 -3.34 -2.77 11.11
CA ASP A 118 -2.80 -4.15 11.14
C ASP A 118 -1.70 -4.43 10.08
N GLY A 119 -1.00 -3.39 9.61
CA GLY A 119 0.16 -3.52 8.73
C GLY A 119 -0.11 -4.10 7.33
N LYS A 120 -1.37 -4.12 6.88
CA LYS A 120 -1.75 -4.55 5.53
C LYS A 120 -1.69 -3.38 4.56
N PHE A 121 -0.86 -3.51 3.52
CA PHE A 121 -0.69 -2.52 2.47
C PHE A 121 -0.76 -3.16 1.09
N ASP A 122 -1.68 -2.71 0.23
CA ASP A 122 -1.71 -3.15 -1.17
C ASP A 122 -1.08 -2.09 -2.07
N LEU A 123 0.06 -2.42 -2.68
CA LEU A 123 0.72 -1.55 -3.65
C LEU A 123 -0.03 -1.58 -4.99
N LEU A 124 -0.96 -0.65 -5.16
CA LEU A 124 -1.79 -0.53 -6.37
C LEU A 124 -0.98 -0.14 -7.61
N VAL A 125 -0.02 0.77 -7.42
CA VAL A 125 0.88 1.25 -8.46
C VAL A 125 2.29 1.15 -7.91
N PRO A 126 3.10 0.18 -8.37
CA PRO A 126 4.53 0.14 -8.09
C PRO A 126 5.24 1.38 -8.65
N TRP A 127 6.45 1.66 -8.16
CA TRP A 127 7.27 2.79 -8.62
C TRP A 127 7.30 2.86 -10.16
N THR A 128 6.62 3.88 -10.69
CA THR A 128 6.45 4.09 -12.12
C THR A 128 6.91 5.51 -12.46
N VAL A 129 7.71 5.64 -13.52
CA VAL A 129 8.13 6.94 -14.03
C VAL A 129 6.99 7.52 -14.88
N ILE A 130 6.60 8.76 -14.60
CA ILE A 130 5.68 9.55 -15.43
C ILE A 130 6.47 10.68 -16.08
N GLY A 131 6.75 10.56 -17.38
CA GLY A 131 7.38 11.60 -18.20
C GLY A 131 6.61 11.94 -19.48
N SER A 132 5.52 11.25 -19.74
CA SER A 132 4.68 11.40 -20.94
C SER A 132 3.21 11.13 -20.65
N ALA A 133 2.34 11.51 -21.59
CA ALA A 133 0.91 11.19 -21.51
C ALA A 133 0.64 9.68 -21.51
N GLU A 134 1.47 8.89 -22.20
CA GLU A 134 1.34 7.44 -22.24
C GLU A 134 1.67 6.81 -20.88
N ASP A 135 2.74 7.26 -20.23
CA ASP A 135 3.10 6.80 -18.88
C ASP A 135 1.97 7.07 -17.88
N ALA A 136 1.43 8.29 -17.91
CA ALA A 136 0.34 8.68 -17.03
C ALA A 136 -0.95 7.91 -17.31
N ALA A 137 -1.26 7.63 -18.58
CA ALA A 137 -2.40 6.79 -18.96
C ALA A 137 -2.26 5.36 -18.42
N ARG A 138 -1.05 4.78 -18.42
CA ARG A 138 -0.82 3.45 -17.82
C ARG A 138 -1.09 3.45 -16.32
N VAL A 139 -0.60 4.45 -15.58
CA VAL A 139 -0.87 4.58 -14.14
C VAL A 139 -2.38 4.78 -13.88
N SER A 140 -3.01 5.65 -14.66
CA SER A 140 -4.46 5.88 -14.58
C SER A 140 -5.26 4.61 -14.84
N GLN A 141 -4.88 3.80 -15.83
CA GLN A 141 -5.57 2.56 -16.16
C GLN A 141 -5.38 1.50 -15.08
N ALA A 142 -4.18 1.39 -14.50
CA ALA A 142 -3.92 0.48 -13.39
C ALA A 142 -4.85 0.78 -12.22
N LEU A 143 -4.94 2.06 -11.79
CA LEU A 143 -5.84 2.47 -10.71
C LEU A 143 -7.32 2.24 -11.05
N ALA A 144 -7.74 2.50 -12.28
CA ALA A 144 -9.13 2.29 -12.71
C ALA A 144 -9.55 0.81 -12.75
N SER A 145 -8.60 -0.11 -12.78
CA SER A 145 -8.87 -1.56 -12.86
C SER A 145 -8.96 -2.26 -11.49
N VAL A 146 -8.57 -1.57 -10.42
CA VAL A 146 -8.56 -2.12 -9.06
C VAL A 146 -9.89 -1.86 -8.36
N THR A 147 -10.37 -2.85 -7.60
CA THR A 147 -11.40 -2.62 -6.57
C THR A 147 -10.67 -2.27 -5.28
N LEU A 148 -10.87 -1.04 -4.77
CA LEU A 148 -10.17 -0.59 -3.55
C LEU A 148 -10.70 -1.29 -2.30
N ILE A 149 -12.03 -1.39 -2.18
CA ILE A 149 -12.69 -2.01 -1.02
C ILE A 149 -13.55 -3.17 -1.52
N ASP A 150 -13.17 -4.40 -1.17
CA ASP A 150 -14.03 -5.57 -1.39
C ASP A 150 -15.20 -5.56 -0.40
N ARG A 151 -16.37 -5.13 -0.89
CA ARG A 151 -17.59 -5.08 -0.09
C ARG A 151 -18.42 -6.37 -0.12
N THR A 152 -17.91 -7.46 -0.70
CA THR A 152 -18.62 -8.75 -0.72
C THR A 152 -18.77 -9.35 0.68
N HIS A 153 -17.82 -9.05 1.57
CA HIS A 153 -17.84 -9.44 2.98
C HIS A 153 -18.26 -8.30 3.92
N TYR A 154 -18.69 -7.15 3.37
CA TYR A 154 -19.23 -6.04 4.14
C TYR A 154 -20.61 -6.45 4.64
N GLY A 155 -20.64 -7.18 5.76
CA GLY A 155 -21.86 -7.50 6.49
C GLY A 155 -22.57 -6.19 6.78
N GLY A 156 -23.70 -5.96 6.12
CA GLY A 156 -24.45 -4.74 6.28
C GLY A 156 -24.82 -4.55 7.75
N GLY A 157 -24.18 -3.58 8.39
CA GLY A 157 -24.88 -2.68 9.31
C GLY A 157 -25.17 -3.12 10.73
N ASP A 158 -24.41 -4.05 11.34
CA ASP A 158 -24.61 -4.37 12.75
C ASP A 158 -23.24 -4.62 13.42
N MET A 159 -22.57 -3.59 13.96
CA MET A 159 -21.41 -3.73 14.87
C MET A 159 -21.70 -4.69 16.06
N GLU A 160 -22.98 -5.00 16.30
CA GLU A 160 -23.44 -5.92 17.32
C GLU A 160 -23.39 -7.40 16.87
N GLN A 161 -23.43 -7.72 15.57
CA GLN A 161 -23.36 -9.10 15.06
C GLN A 161 -21.92 -9.63 14.96
N ASP A 162 -20.92 -8.76 14.81
CA ASP A 162 -19.51 -9.15 14.76
C ASP A 162 -18.85 -9.21 16.15
N ARG A 163 -19.59 -9.08 17.25
CA ARG A 163 -19.02 -9.21 18.62
C ARG A 163 -18.37 -10.57 18.87
N ASP A 164 -18.73 -11.58 18.07
CA ASP A 164 -18.13 -12.91 18.07
C ASP A 164 -17.03 -13.09 17.00
N ALA A 165 -16.75 -12.06 16.19
CA ALA A 165 -15.62 -12.04 15.25
C ALA A 165 -14.29 -11.98 16.01
N ASP A 166 -13.26 -12.61 15.45
CA ASP A 166 -11.90 -12.60 15.99
C ASP A 166 -11.49 -11.15 16.32
N PRO A 167 -11.04 -10.84 17.56
CA PRO A 167 -10.50 -9.52 17.91
C PRO A 167 -9.48 -8.98 16.89
N ALA A 168 -8.72 -9.86 16.22
CA ALA A 168 -7.82 -9.47 15.14
C ALA A 168 -8.54 -8.95 13.88
N ALA A 169 -9.75 -9.44 13.57
CA ALA A 169 -10.56 -8.99 12.45
C ALA A 169 -11.20 -7.61 12.68
N TRP A 170 -11.09 -7.05 13.89
CA TRP A 170 -11.46 -5.67 14.18
C TRP A 170 -10.28 -4.71 13.95
N HIS A 171 -9.05 -5.20 14.09
CA HIS A 171 -7.85 -4.39 13.98
C HIS A 171 -7.47 -4.04 12.55
N ASP A 172 -8.01 -4.67 11.50
CA ASP A 172 -7.76 -4.28 10.11
C ASP A 172 -8.79 -3.27 9.56
N ARG A 173 -9.78 -2.89 10.38
CA ARG A 173 -10.89 -1.98 10.06
C ARG A 173 -10.69 -0.56 10.56
N LEU A 174 -9.66 -0.32 11.37
CA LEU A 174 -9.36 0.95 12.00
C LEU A 174 -8.49 1.84 11.08
N THR A 175 -8.23 3.06 11.53
CA THR A 175 -7.43 4.07 10.82
C THR A 175 -6.10 4.23 11.58
N ASP A 176 -5.02 3.63 11.07
CA ASP A 176 -3.66 3.81 11.59
C ASP A 176 -2.83 4.72 10.67
N MET A 177 -2.97 6.02 10.92
CA MET A 177 -2.21 7.06 10.24
C MET A 177 -0.69 6.92 10.44
N SER A 178 -0.27 6.41 11.61
CA SER A 178 1.13 6.29 11.96
C SER A 178 1.84 5.23 11.11
N GLU A 179 1.14 4.12 10.84
CA GLU A 179 1.58 3.05 9.93
C GLU A 179 1.61 3.51 8.47
N ALA A 180 0.58 4.25 8.03
CA ALA A 180 0.54 4.81 6.68
C ALA A 180 1.76 5.71 6.39
N ILE A 181 2.10 6.60 7.33
CA ILE A 181 3.27 7.48 7.22
C ILE A 181 4.57 6.66 7.27
N ALA A 182 4.66 5.64 8.13
CA ALA A 182 5.84 4.79 8.23
C ALA A 182 6.09 4.00 6.94
N PHE A 183 5.06 3.42 6.35
CA PHE A 183 5.18 2.67 5.10
C PHE A 183 5.46 3.59 3.90
N ALA A 184 4.81 4.75 3.83
CA ALA A 184 5.13 5.74 2.80
C ALA A 184 6.59 6.22 2.89
N SER A 185 7.11 6.38 4.11
CA SER A 185 8.52 6.70 4.35
C SER A 185 9.45 5.60 3.84
N LEU A 186 9.11 4.33 4.09
CA LEU A 186 9.86 3.19 3.56
C LEU A 186 9.86 3.16 2.03
N LEU A 187 8.71 3.39 1.39
CA LEU A 187 8.60 3.45 -0.07
C LEU A 187 9.44 4.58 -0.67
N LEU A 188 9.43 5.76 -0.06
CA LEU A 188 10.25 6.90 -0.51
C LEU A 188 11.74 6.64 -0.34
N ALA A 189 12.15 6.12 0.82
CA ALA A 189 13.55 5.79 1.10
C ALA A 189 14.10 4.68 0.20
N SER A 190 13.24 3.75 -0.23
CA SER A 190 13.57 2.63 -1.13
C SER A 190 13.31 2.93 -2.61
N SER A 191 12.95 4.17 -2.97
CA SER A 191 12.64 4.51 -4.35
C SER A 191 13.83 4.27 -5.28
N PRO A 192 13.64 3.59 -6.42
CA PRO A 192 14.73 3.35 -7.38
C PRO A 192 15.15 4.63 -8.13
N HIS A 193 14.44 5.74 -7.93
CA HIS A 193 14.66 6.99 -8.65
C HIS A 193 15.35 8.02 -7.76
N ALA A 194 16.57 8.42 -8.11
CA ALA A 194 17.24 9.51 -7.40
C ALA A 194 16.47 10.84 -7.56
N THR A 195 16.18 11.51 -6.45
CA THR A 195 15.43 12.77 -6.40
C THR A 195 15.95 13.68 -5.28
N GLU A 196 15.68 14.97 -5.40
CA GLU A 196 15.87 15.95 -4.31
C GLU A 196 14.54 16.34 -3.65
N ARG A 197 13.41 15.81 -4.17
CA ARG A 197 12.06 16.11 -3.69
C ARG A 197 11.28 14.82 -3.53
N ALA A 198 10.91 14.51 -2.30
CA ALA A 198 10.19 13.31 -1.92
C ALA A 198 8.94 13.72 -1.13
N VAL A 199 7.77 13.41 -1.70
CA VAL A 199 6.46 13.85 -1.22
C VAL A 199 5.60 12.61 -0.97
N MET A 200 4.89 12.59 0.15
CA MET A 200 3.83 11.62 0.39
C MET A 200 2.50 12.35 0.58
N ASN A 201 1.44 11.76 0.04
CA ASN A 201 0.06 12.19 0.19
C ASN A 201 -0.67 11.19 1.08
N ILE A 202 -1.26 11.66 2.17
CA ILE A 202 -2.13 10.86 3.04
C ILE A 202 -3.58 11.26 2.77
N CYS A 203 -4.40 10.33 2.29
CA CYS A 203 -5.83 10.54 2.04
C CYS A 203 -6.64 9.80 3.12
N ALA A 204 -7.58 10.47 3.81
CA ALA A 204 -8.44 9.83 4.82
C ALA A 204 -9.72 10.64 5.11
N ASN A 205 -10.71 10.00 5.74
CA ASN A 205 -11.92 10.65 6.27
C ASN A 205 -12.04 10.58 7.82
N GLY A 206 -10.97 10.18 8.51
CA GLY A 206 -10.95 10.02 9.96
C GLY A 206 -9.59 10.33 10.60
N THR A 207 -9.57 10.36 11.93
CA THR A 207 -8.34 10.49 12.73
C THR A 207 -7.74 9.13 13.05
N ASP A 208 -6.49 9.11 13.52
CA ASP A 208 -5.88 7.90 14.08
C ASP A 208 -6.71 7.39 15.27
N ASN A 209 -7.13 6.12 15.22
CA ASN A 209 -7.90 5.47 16.27
C ASN A 209 -7.38 4.05 16.60
N PHE A 210 -6.10 3.80 16.30
CA PHE A 210 -5.42 2.53 16.59
C PHE A 210 -4.45 2.68 17.77
N GLU A 211 -3.17 2.95 17.51
CA GLU A 211 -2.11 3.05 18.53
C GLU A 211 -1.60 4.49 18.76
N GLY A 212 -2.11 5.48 18.02
CA GLY A 212 -2.00 6.91 18.37
C GLY A 212 -0.59 7.49 18.30
N ARG A 213 0.19 7.20 17.23
CA ARG A 213 1.58 7.66 17.08
C ARG A 213 1.83 8.51 15.85
N THR A 214 0.78 9.11 15.31
CA THR A 214 0.81 9.92 14.09
C THR A 214 1.90 11.00 14.13
N GLU A 215 1.99 11.81 15.19
CA GLU A 215 2.99 12.89 15.28
C GLU A 215 4.42 12.35 15.28
N SER A 216 4.66 11.20 15.94
CA SER A 216 5.98 10.57 15.98
C SER A 216 6.41 10.07 14.61
N SER A 217 5.51 9.41 13.88
CA SER A 217 5.77 8.96 12.49
C SER A 217 5.97 10.15 11.56
N ARG A 218 5.15 11.20 11.70
CA ARG A 218 5.32 12.45 10.95
C ARG A 218 6.71 13.02 11.20
N ASP A 219 7.09 13.27 12.45
CA ASP A 219 8.36 13.91 12.79
C ASP A 219 9.57 13.09 12.28
N ALA A 220 9.49 11.76 12.31
CA ALA A 220 10.50 10.86 11.75
C ALA A 220 10.62 10.96 10.21
N ALA A 221 9.49 11.14 9.50
CA ALA A 221 9.50 11.37 8.06
C ALA A 221 10.06 12.76 7.71
N LEU A 222 9.71 13.79 8.48
CA LEU A 222 10.23 15.15 8.27
C LEU A 222 11.75 15.22 8.52
N ALA A 223 12.26 14.49 9.51
CA ALA A 223 13.69 14.40 9.80
C ALA A 223 14.49 13.77 8.63
N GLN A 224 13.84 12.95 7.79
CA GLN A 224 14.43 12.42 6.56
C GLN A 224 14.37 13.39 5.39
N GLY A 225 13.67 14.52 5.51
CA GLY A 225 13.48 15.51 4.44
C GLY A 225 12.25 15.25 3.56
N PHE A 226 11.34 14.36 3.98
CA PHE A 226 10.08 14.13 3.27
C PHE A 226 9.07 15.24 3.55
N THR A 227 8.23 15.53 2.56
CA THR A 227 7.05 16.40 2.72
C THR A 227 5.79 15.55 2.80
N ILE A 228 4.93 15.83 3.77
CA ILE A 228 3.65 15.14 3.96
C ILE A 228 2.52 16.12 3.66
N ASN A 229 1.71 15.80 2.66
CA ASN A 229 0.50 16.52 2.31
C ASN A 229 -0.75 15.70 2.65
N GLY A 230 -1.85 16.39 2.89
CA GLY A 230 -3.14 15.79 3.26
C GLY A 230 -4.20 15.94 2.19
N LEU A 231 -4.98 14.87 1.98
CA LEU A 231 -6.31 14.93 1.39
C LEU A 231 -7.34 14.54 2.45
N VAL A 232 -8.15 15.50 2.87
CA VAL A 232 -9.25 15.28 3.79
C VAL A 232 -10.51 14.99 2.98
N LEU A 233 -11.12 13.85 3.23
CA LEU A 233 -12.37 13.45 2.56
C LEU A 233 -13.54 13.88 3.43
N GLY A 234 -14.47 14.61 2.82
CA GLY A 234 -15.56 15.29 3.51
C GLY A 234 -15.25 16.76 3.80
N GLN A 235 -16.22 17.43 4.43
CA GLN A 235 -16.11 18.81 4.90
C GLN A 235 -16.16 18.79 6.43
N ASP A 236 -15.00 18.56 7.02
CA ASP A 236 -14.83 18.50 8.47
C ASP A 236 -13.67 19.42 8.87
N ALA A 237 -14.03 20.51 9.56
CA ALA A 237 -13.06 21.50 10.01
C ALA A 237 -12.16 20.96 11.13
N GLU A 238 -12.66 20.06 11.97
CA GLU A 238 -11.90 19.44 13.05
C GLU A 238 -10.90 18.44 12.47
N LEU A 239 -11.33 17.61 11.52
CA LEU A 239 -10.43 16.71 10.81
C LEU A 239 -9.37 17.48 10.00
N ALA A 240 -9.76 18.55 9.32
CA ALA A 240 -8.80 19.40 8.63
C ALA A 240 -7.80 20.07 9.59
N GLN A 241 -8.22 20.40 10.81
CA GLN A 241 -7.35 20.89 11.86
C GLN A 241 -6.41 19.79 12.38
N TYR A 242 -6.92 18.57 12.58
CA TYR A 242 -6.11 17.39 12.94
C TYR A 242 -5.02 17.12 11.89
N PHE A 243 -5.37 17.13 10.60
CA PHE A 243 -4.38 16.98 9.54
C PHE A 243 -3.29 18.04 9.62
N ARG A 244 -3.65 19.30 9.88
CA ARG A 244 -2.71 20.41 10.03
C ARG A 244 -1.81 20.29 11.27
N SER A 245 -2.34 19.78 12.39
CA SER A 245 -1.60 19.71 13.66
C SER A 245 -0.78 18.43 13.80
N SER A 246 -1.22 17.33 13.19
CA SER A 246 -0.74 15.98 13.52
C SER A 246 -0.19 15.23 12.31
N VAL A 247 -0.77 15.40 11.11
CA VAL A 247 -0.41 14.58 9.93
C VAL A 247 0.59 15.25 9.00
N ILE A 248 0.31 16.47 8.54
CA ILE A 248 1.11 17.12 7.49
C ILE A 248 2.37 17.77 8.06
N GLY A 249 3.38 17.96 7.21
CA GLY A 249 4.59 18.69 7.59
C GLY A 249 5.66 18.70 6.50
N GLY A 250 6.70 19.49 6.72
CA GLY A 250 7.77 19.71 5.74
C GLY A 250 7.54 20.96 4.87
N PRO A 251 8.52 21.34 4.05
CA PRO A 251 8.46 22.59 3.29
C PRO A 251 7.30 22.64 2.30
N GLY A 252 6.44 23.65 2.43
CA GLY A 252 5.29 23.84 1.54
C GLY A 252 4.16 22.83 1.74
N ALA A 253 4.18 22.07 2.83
CA ALA A 253 3.14 21.11 3.16
C ALA A 253 1.75 21.75 3.26
N PHE A 254 0.73 21.01 2.84
CA PHE A 254 -0.64 21.50 2.87
C PHE A 254 -1.65 20.36 3.05
N ALA A 255 -2.85 20.71 3.50
CA ALA A 255 -4.03 19.86 3.46
C ALA A 255 -5.10 20.51 2.58
N MET A 256 -5.77 19.70 1.76
CA MET A 256 -6.94 20.10 0.97
C MET A 256 -8.11 19.17 1.29
N ASP A 257 -9.31 19.73 1.37
CA ASP A 257 -10.57 19.05 1.70
C ASP A 257 -11.47 18.91 0.46
N ILE A 258 -12.06 17.73 0.28
CA ILE A 258 -13.01 17.46 -0.81
C ILE A 258 -14.27 16.78 -0.28
N SER A 259 -15.43 17.37 -0.57
CA SER A 259 -16.73 16.77 -0.27
C SER A 259 -17.66 16.64 -1.49
N ASP A 260 -17.32 17.22 -2.64
CA ASP A 260 -18.17 17.21 -3.85
C ASP A 260 -17.54 16.41 -4.99
N ALA A 261 -18.31 15.43 -5.48
CA ALA A 261 -17.97 14.57 -6.59
C ALA A 261 -17.87 15.27 -7.95
N LYS A 262 -18.63 16.34 -8.16
CA LYS A 262 -18.68 17.04 -9.46
C LYS A 262 -17.30 17.53 -9.87
N ASP A 263 -16.50 17.94 -8.89
CA ASP A 263 -15.20 18.53 -9.12
C ASP A 263 -14.04 17.56 -8.82
N ALA A 264 -14.29 16.29 -8.52
CA ALA A 264 -13.24 15.38 -8.01
C ALA A 264 -11.99 15.28 -8.91
N GLY A 265 -12.19 15.23 -10.23
CA GLY A 265 -11.06 15.22 -11.18
C GLY A 265 -10.28 16.53 -11.18
N GLU A 266 -10.97 17.65 -11.36
CA GLU A 266 -10.41 19.01 -11.34
C GLU A 266 -9.71 19.33 -10.01
N PHE A 267 -10.35 18.98 -8.89
CA PHE A 267 -9.81 19.13 -7.56
C PHE A 267 -8.53 18.33 -7.38
N MET A 268 -8.56 17.04 -7.74
CA MET A 268 -7.40 16.18 -7.60
C MET A 268 -6.27 16.60 -8.55
N THR A 269 -6.58 17.12 -9.74
CA THR A 269 -5.59 17.76 -10.61
C THR A 269 -4.91 18.93 -9.91
N ARG A 270 -5.67 19.87 -9.33
CA ARG A 270 -5.09 21.01 -8.60
C ARG A 270 -4.24 20.54 -7.44
N LYS A 271 -4.69 19.50 -6.72
CA LYS A 271 -3.93 18.92 -5.61
C LYS A 271 -2.61 18.32 -6.10
N LEU A 272 -2.63 17.42 -7.09
CA LEU A 272 -1.41 16.79 -7.62
C LEU A 272 -0.45 17.82 -8.23
N VAL A 273 -0.96 18.83 -8.92
CA VAL A 273 -0.13 19.96 -9.39
C VAL A 273 0.54 20.64 -8.20
N ARG A 274 -0.19 20.92 -7.12
CA ARG A 274 0.37 21.54 -5.92
C ARG A 274 1.40 20.65 -5.20
N ASP A 275 1.19 19.34 -5.16
CA ASP A 275 2.16 18.36 -4.63
C ASP A 275 3.52 18.51 -5.35
N LEU A 276 3.49 18.77 -6.65
CA LEU A 276 4.68 18.95 -7.49
C LEU A 276 5.29 20.35 -7.41
N LEU A 277 4.57 21.35 -6.91
CA LEU A 277 5.08 22.72 -6.72
C LEU A 277 5.83 22.91 -5.40
N ALA A 278 5.66 22.01 -4.43
CA ALA A 278 6.38 22.06 -3.16
C ALA A 278 7.90 22.11 -3.41
N SER A 279 8.59 23.07 -2.79
CA SER A 279 10.04 23.23 -2.96
C SER A 279 10.79 22.24 -2.07
N ALA A 280 11.90 21.68 -2.57
CA ALA A 280 12.82 20.93 -1.70
C ALA A 280 13.42 21.87 -0.64
N PRO A 281 13.63 21.44 0.62
CA PRO A 281 14.43 22.20 1.57
C PRO A 281 15.83 22.46 0.99
N ALA A 282 16.39 23.64 1.25
CA ALA A 282 17.70 24.04 0.70
C ALA A 282 18.84 23.06 1.05
N ASP A 283 18.69 22.33 2.16
CA ASP A 283 19.66 21.36 2.70
C ASP A 283 19.16 19.90 2.65
N ALA A 284 18.18 19.58 1.79
CA ALA A 284 17.62 18.23 1.72
C ALA A 284 18.70 17.18 1.39
N PRO A 285 18.80 16.06 2.13
CA PRO A 285 19.67 14.97 1.76
C PRO A 285 19.27 14.47 0.36
N ARG A 286 20.26 14.31 -0.51
CA ARG A 286 20.03 13.72 -1.83
C ARG A 286 19.75 12.24 -1.63
N PHE A 287 18.51 11.81 -1.88
CA PHE A 287 18.17 10.39 -1.91
C PHE A 287 18.85 9.79 -3.14
N ARG A 288 20.04 9.23 -2.94
CA ARG A 288 20.84 8.54 -3.94
C ARG A 288 20.92 7.08 -3.54
N ILE A 289 20.55 6.19 -4.45
CA ILE A 289 20.98 4.80 -4.36
C ILE A 289 22.45 4.78 -4.80
N GLU A 290 23.34 4.38 -3.88
CA GLU A 290 24.74 4.06 -4.19
C GLU A 290 24.84 2.82 -5.09
#